data_AF-A0A845C542-F1
#
_entry.id   AF-A0A845C542-F1
#
_cell.length_a   1.000
_cell.length_b   1.000
_cell.length_c   1.000
_cell.angle_alpha   90.00
_cell.angle_beta   90.00
_cell.angle_gamma   90.00
#
_symmetry.space_group_name_H-M   'P 1'
#
loop_
_entity.id
_entity.type
_entity.pdbx_description
1 polymer ?
#
loop_
_entity_poly.entity_id
_entity_poly.type
_entity_poly.pdbx_seq_one_letter_code
_entity_poly.pdbx_strand_id
1 'polypeptide(L)'
;TVVVEDLNTKGMTKSAKGTVEAPGKQVKQKSGLNRSILESGWGSWERKLAYKAGDLRKVNPAYTSQTCSRCGHVDKSNRLSQTVFACGACGFRANADHNAAINILVRAGLPCVPVSARGTGAAARRGAIPWGTPTTRERDGPAVKSGL
;
A
#
# COMPACT_ATOMS: atom_id res chain seq x y z
N THR A 1 13.23 -6.55 -11.05
CA THR A 1 12.05 -7.13 -10.41
C THR A 1 11.05 -6.05 -10.07
N VAL A 2 9.79 -6.27 -10.41
CA VAL A 2 8.63 -5.47 -9.99
C VAL A 2 7.83 -6.34 -9.02
N VAL A 3 7.38 -5.77 -7.91
CA VAL A 3 6.56 -6.49 -6.93
C VAL A 3 5.21 -5.80 -6.84
N VAL A 4 4.14 -6.60 -6.90
CA VAL A 4 2.76 -6.13 -6.80
C VAL A 4 2.01 -6.97 -5.79
N GLU A 5 0.89 -6.43 -5.31
CA GLU A 5 -0.05 -7.21 -4.51
C GLU A 5 -0.75 -8.27 -5.36
N ASP A 6 -0.97 -9.44 -4.78
CA ASP A 6 -1.84 -10.48 -5.32
C ASP A 6 -3.30 -10.18 -5.00
N LEU A 7 -3.79 -9.08 -5.56
CA LEU A 7 -5.17 -8.68 -5.38
C LEU A 7 -6.08 -9.58 -6.24
N ASN A 8 -7.05 -10.24 -5.61
CA ASN A 8 -8.04 -11.09 -6.27
C ASN A 8 -9.08 -10.26 -7.07
N THR A 9 -8.63 -9.56 -8.10
CA THR A 9 -9.43 -8.70 -8.98
C THR A 9 -10.57 -9.45 -9.66
N LYS A 10 -10.35 -10.71 -10.05
CA LYS A 10 -11.40 -11.56 -10.64
C LYS A 10 -12.53 -11.84 -9.65
N GLY A 11 -12.19 -12.23 -8.41
CA GLY A 11 -13.18 -12.44 -7.36
C GLY A 11 -13.90 -11.14 -6.98
N MET A 12 -13.15 -10.04 -6.89
CA MET A 12 -13.71 -8.73 -6.57
C MET A 12 -14.68 -8.19 -7.61
N THR A 13 -14.53 -8.55 -8.89
CA THR A 13 -15.44 -8.10 -9.97
C THR A 13 -16.54 -9.10 -10.30
N LYS A 14 -16.64 -10.21 -9.54
CA LYS A 14 -17.72 -11.18 -9.71
C LYS A 14 -19.09 -10.53 -9.49
N SER A 15 -20.04 -10.88 -10.35
CA SER A 15 -21.43 -10.41 -10.24
C SER A 15 -22.10 -10.98 -8.99
N ALA A 16 -22.94 -10.17 -8.35
CA ALA A 16 -23.79 -10.60 -7.25
C ALA A 16 -25.23 -10.90 -7.68
N LYS A 17 -25.56 -10.89 -8.99
CA LYS A 17 -26.95 -10.99 -9.49
C LYS A 17 -27.73 -12.22 -9.00
N GLY A 18 -27.04 -13.34 -8.72
CA GLY A 18 -27.67 -14.60 -8.35
C GLY A 18 -28.43 -15.25 -9.51
N THR A 19 -29.29 -16.22 -9.21
CA THR A 19 -30.18 -16.89 -10.17
C THR A 19 -31.64 -16.46 -9.95
N VAL A 20 -32.58 -17.04 -10.71
CA VAL A 20 -34.01 -16.78 -10.53
C VAL A 20 -34.52 -17.37 -9.22
N GLU A 21 -34.04 -18.57 -8.87
CA GLU A 21 -34.42 -19.34 -7.69
C GLU A 21 -33.76 -18.79 -6.42
N ALA A 22 -32.56 -18.23 -6.55
CA ALA A 22 -31.78 -17.63 -5.46
C ALA A 22 -31.26 -16.25 -5.88
N PRO A 23 -32.10 -15.20 -5.80
CA PRO A 23 -31.74 -13.86 -6.24
C PRO A 23 -30.63 -13.25 -5.37
N GLY A 24 -29.79 -12.47 -6.04
CA GLY A 24 -28.68 -11.73 -5.44
C GLY A 24 -29.10 -10.64 -4.47
N LYS A 25 -28.25 -10.38 -3.47
CA LYS A 25 -28.40 -9.23 -2.56
C LYS A 25 -27.46 -8.09 -2.96
N GLN A 26 -27.88 -6.85 -2.72
CA GLN A 26 -27.09 -5.64 -3.00
C GLN A 26 -26.55 -5.54 -4.44
N VAL A 27 -27.28 -6.08 -5.42
CA VAL A 27 -26.81 -6.20 -6.81
C VAL A 27 -26.44 -4.84 -7.41
N LYS A 28 -27.26 -3.80 -7.20
CA LYS A 28 -27.00 -2.43 -7.70
C LYS A 28 -25.76 -1.80 -7.08
N GLN A 29 -25.60 -1.94 -5.76
CA GLN A 29 -24.41 -1.44 -5.04
C GLN A 29 -23.16 -2.17 -5.54
N LYS A 30 -23.24 -3.50 -5.65
CA LYS A 30 -22.13 -4.34 -6.14
C LYS A 30 -21.76 -4.04 -7.58
N SER A 31 -22.74 -3.84 -8.48
CA SER A 31 -22.45 -3.47 -9.86
C SER A 31 -21.76 -2.11 -9.97
N GLY A 32 -22.12 -1.15 -9.11
CA GLY A 32 -21.44 0.14 -9.02
C GLY A 32 -19.97 -0.01 -8.61
N LEU A 33 -19.70 -0.78 -7.55
CA LEU A 33 -18.34 -1.09 -7.10
C LEU A 33 -17.54 -1.88 -8.15
N ASN A 34 -18.17 -2.84 -8.83
CA ASN A 34 -17.51 -3.61 -9.89
C ASN A 34 -17.09 -2.70 -11.04
N ARG A 35 -17.92 -1.73 -11.41
CA ARG A 35 -17.57 -0.74 -12.44
C ARG A 35 -16.34 0.07 -12.04
N SER A 36 -16.29 0.63 -10.82
CA SER A 36 -15.13 1.43 -10.39
C SER A 36 -13.83 0.62 -10.34
N ILE A 37 -13.89 -0.66 -9.96
CA ILE A 37 -12.72 -1.56 -9.98
C ILE A 37 -12.26 -1.83 -11.42
N LEU A 38 -13.19 -2.08 -12.35
CA LEU A 38 -12.88 -2.34 -13.75
C LEU A 38 -12.31 -1.09 -14.44
N GLU A 39 -12.88 0.09 -14.16
CA GLU A 39 -12.39 1.38 -14.66
C GLU A 39 -10.98 1.70 -14.19
N SER A 40 -10.61 1.28 -12.97
CA SER A 40 -9.24 1.42 -12.45
C SER A 40 -8.20 0.59 -13.24
N GLY A 41 -8.64 -0.39 -14.03
CA GLY A 41 -7.78 -1.09 -15.00
C GLY A 41 -6.73 -2.04 -14.40
N TRP A 42 -6.87 -2.44 -13.14
CA TRP A 42 -5.85 -3.23 -12.41
C TRP A 42 -5.44 -4.53 -13.12
N GLY A 43 -6.40 -5.31 -13.63
CA GLY A 43 -6.09 -6.55 -14.35
C GLY A 43 -5.37 -6.31 -15.68
N SER A 44 -5.71 -5.23 -16.39
CA SER A 44 -5.02 -4.84 -17.63
C SER A 44 -3.60 -4.32 -17.35
N TRP A 45 -3.41 -3.61 -16.23
CA TRP A 45 -2.10 -3.14 -15.80
C TRP A 45 -1.19 -4.30 -15.39
N GLU A 46 -1.70 -5.25 -14.60
CA GLU A 46 -0.98 -6.47 -14.23
C GLU A 46 -0.55 -7.26 -15.47
N ARG A 47 -1.43 -7.46 -16.45
CA ARG A 47 -1.10 -8.15 -17.71
C ARG A 47 0.02 -7.44 -18.49
N LYS A 48 -0.02 -6.10 -18.55
CA LYS A 48 1.04 -5.31 -19.19
C LYS A 48 2.37 -5.45 -18.44
N LEU A 49 2.34 -5.47 -17.11
CA LEU A 49 3.55 -5.73 -16.32
C LEU A 49 4.08 -7.15 -16.52
N ALA A 50 3.23 -8.17 -16.53
CA ALA A 50 3.67 -9.54 -16.77
C ALA A 50 4.35 -9.70 -18.14
N TYR A 51 3.90 -8.93 -19.14
CA TYR A 51 4.52 -8.91 -20.47
C TYR A 51 5.81 -8.06 -20.54
N LYS A 52 5.84 -6.89 -19.89
CA LYS A 52 6.95 -5.92 -20.03
C LYS A 52 8.00 -5.98 -18.94
N ALA A 53 7.65 -6.44 -17.74
CA ALA A 53 8.59 -6.58 -16.64
C ALA A 53 9.34 -7.90 -16.81
N GLY A 54 10.67 -7.87 -16.70
CA GLY A 54 11.48 -9.10 -16.79
C GLY A 54 11.25 -10.07 -15.62
N ASP A 55 10.89 -9.57 -14.44
CA ASP A 55 10.53 -10.38 -13.26
C ASP A 55 9.41 -9.66 -12.50
N LEU A 56 8.22 -10.28 -12.44
CA LEU A 56 7.04 -9.81 -11.72
C LEU A 56 6.72 -10.78 -10.58
N ARG A 57 6.75 -10.28 -9.33
CA ARG A 57 6.40 -11.06 -8.15
C ARG A 57 5.10 -10.55 -7.54
N LYS A 58 4.24 -11.48 -7.13
CA LYS A 58 2.99 -11.18 -6.43
C LYS A 58 3.10 -11.56 -4.96
N VAL A 59 2.63 -10.71 -4.06
CA VAL A 59 2.66 -10.95 -2.60
C VAL A 59 1.26 -10.81 -2.01
N ASN A 60 1.00 -11.49 -0.89
CA ASN A 60 -0.28 -11.36 -0.19
C ASN A 60 -0.55 -9.87 0.17
N PRO A 61 -1.71 -9.29 -0.21
CA PRO A 61 -2.05 -7.89 0.08
C PRO A 61 -2.42 -7.62 1.55
N ALA A 62 -2.63 -8.66 2.37
CA ALA A 62 -3.16 -8.49 3.71
C ALA A 62 -2.30 -7.53 4.56
N TYR A 63 -2.94 -6.49 5.10
CA TYR A 63 -2.38 -5.52 6.04
C TYR A 63 -1.19 -4.68 5.53
N THR A 64 -0.82 -4.73 4.23
CA THR A 64 0.29 -3.92 3.66
C THR A 64 0.16 -2.42 3.91
N SER A 65 -1.07 -1.91 3.93
CA SER A 65 -1.39 -0.50 4.18
C SER A 65 -1.49 -0.12 5.66
N GLN A 66 -1.48 -1.10 6.56
CA GLN A 66 -1.63 -0.93 8.01
C GLN A 66 -0.33 -1.23 8.77
N THR A 67 0.53 -2.07 8.20
CA THR A 67 1.85 -2.38 8.74
C THR A 67 2.78 -1.17 8.63
N CYS A 68 3.50 -0.86 9.70
CA CYS A 68 4.58 0.11 9.67
C CYS A 68 5.83 -0.51 9.05
N SER A 69 6.35 0.10 7.97
CA SER A 69 7.56 -0.40 7.29
C SER A 69 8.82 -0.26 8.14
N ARG A 70 8.82 0.59 9.17
CA ARG A 70 9.95 0.81 10.06
C ARG A 70 10.03 -0.19 11.22
N CYS A 71 8.90 -0.55 11.83
CA CYS A 71 8.87 -1.36 13.06
C CYS A 71 8.01 -2.62 12.97
N GLY A 72 7.27 -2.83 11.88
CA GLY A 72 6.41 -4.00 11.70
C GLY A 72 5.07 -3.96 12.43
N HIS A 73 4.82 -2.95 13.29
CA HIS A 73 3.54 -2.83 14.01
C HIS A 73 2.37 -2.69 13.03
N VAL A 74 1.30 -3.46 13.24
CA VAL A 74 0.11 -3.49 12.39
C VAL A 74 -1.07 -2.94 13.16
N ASP A 75 -1.65 -1.85 12.66
CA ASP A 75 -2.85 -1.26 13.24
C ASP A 75 -3.67 -0.53 12.17
N LYS A 76 -5.00 -0.59 12.28
CA LYS A 76 -5.93 0.11 11.37
C LYS A 76 -5.75 1.63 11.45
N SER A 77 -5.47 2.15 12.64
CA SER A 77 -5.28 3.58 12.91
C SER A 77 -3.97 4.13 12.34
N ASN A 78 -3.03 3.28 11.92
CA ASN A 78 -1.77 3.74 11.34
C ASN A 78 -1.97 4.49 10.01
N ARG A 79 -3.03 4.17 9.26
CA ARG A 79 -3.38 4.88 8.01
C ARG A 79 -4.47 5.92 8.31
N LEU A 80 -4.04 7.17 8.47
CA LEU A 80 -4.93 8.28 8.81
C LEU A 80 -5.77 8.76 7.62
N SER A 81 -5.21 8.70 6.40
CA SER A 81 -5.92 9.09 5.18
C SER A 81 -5.39 8.33 3.96
N GLN A 82 -5.88 8.69 2.77
CA GLN A 82 -5.33 8.15 1.51
C GLN A 82 -3.83 8.42 1.39
N THR A 83 -3.36 9.60 1.84
CA THR A 83 -1.97 10.05 1.68
C THR A 83 -1.14 9.97 2.95
N VAL A 84 -1.74 9.98 4.13
CA VAL A 84 -1.02 10.10 5.41
C VAL A 84 -0.95 8.77 6.15
N PHE A 85 0.26 8.37 6.52
CA PHE A 85 0.54 7.26 7.43
C PHE A 85 1.31 7.77 8.66
N ALA A 86 0.88 7.33 9.84
CA ALA A 86 1.52 7.63 11.12
C ALA A 86 1.42 6.41 12.05
N CYS A 87 2.57 5.81 12.37
CA CYS A 87 2.61 4.65 13.25
C CYS A 87 2.40 5.06 14.71
N GLY A 88 1.38 4.51 15.36
CA GLY A 88 1.11 4.73 16.79
C GLY A 88 2.18 4.16 17.73
N ALA A 89 2.93 3.14 17.30
CA ALA A 89 3.92 2.47 18.13
C ALA A 89 5.31 3.12 18.11
N CYS A 90 5.79 3.56 16.95
CA CYS A 90 7.16 4.09 16.81
C CYS A 90 7.24 5.55 16.32
N GLY A 91 6.09 6.20 16.12
CA GLY A 91 5.99 7.58 15.66
C GLY A 91 6.40 7.81 14.19
N PHE A 92 6.71 6.75 13.43
CA PHE A 92 7.09 6.87 12.03
C PHE A 92 5.97 7.48 11.19
N ARG A 93 6.31 8.48 10.37
CA ARG A 93 5.38 9.18 9.49
C ARG A 93 5.89 9.16 8.06
N ALA A 94 5.00 8.89 7.12
CA ALA A 94 5.31 8.84 5.70
C ALA A 94 4.05 9.04 4.84
N ASN A 95 4.24 9.14 3.54
CA ASN A 95 3.15 8.92 2.60
C ASN A 95 2.66 7.46 2.71
N ALA A 96 1.34 7.25 2.73
CA ALA A 96 0.75 5.93 2.93
C ALA A 96 1.09 4.95 1.80
N ASP A 97 1.10 5.39 0.55
CA ASP A 97 1.45 4.55 -0.60
C ASP A 97 2.94 4.22 -0.59
N HIS A 98 3.80 5.14 -0.15
CA HIS A 98 5.23 4.88 0.02
C HIS A 98 5.50 3.82 1.10
N ASN A 99 4.85 3.92 2.27
CA ASN A 99 4.93 2.92 3.33
C ASN A 99 4.45 1.54 2.83
N ALA A 100 3.30 1.50 2.14
CA ALA A 100 2.76 0.27 1.57
C ALA A 100 3.71 -0.34 0.52
N ALA A 101 4.32 0.47 -0.34
CA ALA A 101 5.29 0.01 -1.34
C ALA A 101 6.52 -0.64 -0.69
N ILE A 102 7.03 -0.10 0.42
CA ILE A 102 8.12 -0.73 1.17
C ILE A 102 7.68 -2.07 1.76
N ASN A 103 6.49 -2.14 2.37
CA ASN A 103 5.96 -3.38 2.92
C ASN A 103 5.80 -4.47 1.85
N ILE A 104 5.31 -4.10 0.66
CA ILE A 104 5.16 -5.00 -0.49
C ILE A 104 6.54 -5.54 -0.91
N LEU A 105 7.55 -4.68 -1.00
CA LEU A 105 8.91 -5.07 -1.39
C LEU A 105 9.55 -6.01 -0.34
N VAL A 106 9.45 -5.66 0.94
CA VAL A 106 9.97 -6.47 2.06
C VAL A 106 9.29 -7.84 2.09
N ARG A 107 7.98 -7.91 1.83
CA ARG A 107 7.23 -9.17 1.78
C ARG A 107 7.66 -10.08 0.63
N ALA A 108 8.24 -9.53 -0.44
CA ALA A 108 8.88 -10.31 -1.51
C ALA A 108 10.33 -10.72 -1.19
N GLY A 109 10.80 -10.46 0.02
CA GLY A 109 12.18 -10.75 0.44
C GLY A 109 13.22 -9.81 -0.17
N LEU A 110 12.81 -8.62 -0.61
CA LEU A 110 13.70 -7.66 -1.29
C LEU A 110 13.94 -6.42 -0.40
N PRO A 111 15.19 -5.90 -0.36
CA PRO A 111 15.49 -4.68 0.38
C PRO A 111 15.10 -3.42 -0.41
N CYS A 112 14.62 -2.39 0.30
CA CYS A 112 14.45 -1.06 -0.30
C CYS A 112 15.81 -0.34 -0.40
N VAL A 113 16.44 -0.37 -1.57
CA VAL A 113 17.74 0.27 -1.82
C VAL A 113 17.52 1.54 -2.65
N PRO A 114 18.02 2.71 -2.22
CA PRO A 114 17.90 3.95 -3.00
C PRO A 114 18.64 3.83 -4.33
N VAL A 115 18.09 4.46 -5.37
CA VAL A 115 18.66 4.43 -6.72
C VAL A 115 20.08 4.99 -6.76
N SER A 116 20.41 5.94 -5.86
CA SER A 116 21.76 6.52 -5.73
C SER A 116 22.82 5.53 -5.23
N ALA A 117 22.42 4.39 -4.64
CA ALA A 117 23.34 3.35 -4.20
C ALA A 117 23.66 2.32 -5.31
N ARG A 118 23.06 2.44 -6.51
CA ARG A 118 23.39 1.61 -7.70
C ARG A 118 24.46 2.25 -8.58
N GLY A 119 25.40 2.98 -7.97
CA GLY A 119 26.38 3.78 -8.70
C GLY A 119 27.13 3.00 -9.76
N THR A 120 27.30 3.64 -10.93
CA THR A 120 28.62 3.69 -11.55
C THR A 120 29.65 3.96 -10.44
N GLY A 121 30.70 3.13 -10.41
CA GLY A 121 31.54 2.95 -9.24
C GLY A 121 32.09 4.25 -8.66
N ALA A 122 31.81 4.51 -7.38
CA ALA A 122 32.68 5.20 -6.44
C ALA A 122 32.10 5.13 -5.01
N ALA A 123 32.84 4.46 -4.14
CA ALA A 123 32.81 4.60 -2.67
C ALA A 123 31.46 4.39 -1.96
N ALA A 124 31.30 3.17 -1.44
CA ALA A 124 30.52 2.90 -0.25
C ALA A 124 30.90 3.89 0.86
N ARG A 125 30.02 4.84 1.17
CA ARG A 125 30.05 5.59 2.42
C ARG A 125 28.80 5.20 3.19
N ARG A 126 29.04 4.54 4.33
CA ARG A 126 28.08 4.17 5.36
C ARG A 126 27.10 5.31 5.61
N GLY A 127 25.80 5.01 5.55
CA GLY A 127 24.75 5.98 5.83
C GLY A 127 23.40 5.43 5.42
N ALA A 128 22.80 4.60 6.28
CA ALA A 128 21.37 4.34 6.25
C ALA A 128 20.64 5.69 6.16
N ILE A 129 19.72 5.86 5.22
CA ILE A 129 19.09 7.16 5.02
C ILE A 129 18.11 7.40 6.18
N PRO A 130 18.27 8.47 6.99
CA PRO A 130 17.30 8.82 8.00
C PRO A 130 16.22 9.69 7.35
N TRP A 131 15.14 9.09 6.87
CA TRP A 131 13.96 9.86 6.49
C TRP A 131 13.01 9.95 7.70
N GLY A 132 12.99 11.15 8.29
CA GLY A 132 12.20 11.51 9.45
C GLY A 132 12.88 12.55 10.32
N THR A 133 13.23 13.72 9.78
CA THR A 133 13.36 14.92 10.61
C THR A 133 12.04 15.69 10.52
N PRO A 134 11.34 15.92 11.65
CA PRO A 134 10.19 16.80 11.65
C PRO A 134 10.69 18.21 11.32
N THR A 135 10.12 18.83 10.29
CA THR A 135 10.32 20.27 10.10
C THR A 135 9.69 20.96 11.31
N THR A 136 10.43 21.81 12.00
CA THR A 136 10.04 22.43 13.27
C THR A 136 8.99 23.54 13.10
N ARG A 137 8.08 23.44 12.13
CA ARG A 137 7.11 24.50 11.80
C ARG A 137 5.64 24.08 11.69
N GLU A 138 5.29 22.90 12.21
CA GLU A 138 3.88 22.51 12.44
C GLU A 138 3.69 22.03 13.89
N ARG A 139 4.17 22.83 14.84
CA ARG A 139 3.57 22.89 16.17
C ARG A 139 2.52 23.98 16.08
N ASP A 140 1.26 23.57 16.12
CA ASP A 140 0.07 24.31 16.54
C ASP A 140 -1.16 23.83 15.74
N GLY A 141 -1.69 22.68 16.19
CA GLY A 141 -3.04 22.20 15.89
C GLY A 141 -3.65 21.73 17.21
N PRO A 142 -4.93 22.00 17.48
CA PRO A 142 -5.41 22.22 18.84
C PRO A 142 -5.40 20.93 19.67
N ALA A 143 -5.06 21.09 20.95
CA ALA A 143 -5.11 20.06 21.96
C ALA A 143 -6.49 19.39 21.99
N VAL A 144 -6.51 18.09 21.74
CA VAL A 144 -7.68 17.24 22.01
C VAL A 144 -7.87 17.24 23.52
N LYS A 145 -8.89 17.96 24.01
CA LYS A 145 -9.30 17.91 25.41
C LYS A 145 -9.84 16.50 25.71
N SER A 146 -9.06 15.74 26.46
CA SER A 146 -9.55 14.61 27.24
C SER A 146 -10.44 15.13 28.36
N GLY A 147 -11.74 14.87 28.27
CA GLY A 147 -12.71 15.05 29.35
C GLY A 147 -13.44 13.73 29.57
N LEU A 148 -13.59 13.37 30.84
CA LEU A 148 -14.33 12.21 31.35
C LEU A 148 -15.75 12.09 30.79
#